data_AF-A0A5P9Q009-F1
#
_entry.id   AF-A0A5P9Q009-F1
#
_cell.length_a   1.000
_cell.length_b   1.000
_cell.length_c   1.000
_cell.angle_alpha   90.00
_cell.angle_beta   90.00
_cell.angle_gamma   90.00
#
_symmetry.space_group_name_H-M   'P 1'
#
loop_
_entity.id
_entity.type
_entity.pdbx_description
1 polymer ?
#
loop_
_entity_poly.entity_id
_entity_poly.type
_entity_poly.pdbx_seq_one_letter_code
_entity_poly.pdbx_strand_id
1 'polypeptide(L)'
;MAYRTTVRLPAGVAWFLRAVAAGCVLLCVALWWYAGDQPVACAVVTVVVLGVAGALLGTRGRIEVDDRHLRLIVVPFFRKTLPRQEITSVELSEVDPWREFHGFGYRLKGGGLVGFAFRRGPAVRLTTRDGRTYLIGDPAAEDLLSALRG
;
A
#
# COMPACT_ATOMS: atom_id res chain seq x y z
N MET A 1 2.08 -11.40 20.94
CA MET A 1 3.29 -11.49 20.06
C MET A 1 3.19 -10.37 19.04
N ALA A 2 4.19 -9.50 18.92
CA ALA A 2 4.15 -8.40 17.94
C ALA A 2 4.60 -8.89 16.56
N TYR A 3 3.67 -9.03 15.61
CA TYR A 3 3.99 -9.38 14.22
C TYR A 3 4.13 -8.12 13.38
N ARG A 4 5.24 -8.00 12.63
CA ARG A 4 5.50 -6.85 11.77
C ARG A 4 6.11 -7.31 10.46
N THR A 5 5.39 -7.05 9.36
CA THR A 5 5.92 -7.29 8.02
C THR A 5 5.78 -6.05 7.14
N THR A 6 6.71 -5.92 6.20
CA THR A 6 6.62 -4.92 5.14
C THR A 6 6.33 -5.63 3.83
N VAL A 7 5.17 -5.33 3.26
CA VAL A 7 4.77 -5.86 1.95
C VAL A 7 5.32 -4.93 0.87
N ARG A 8 6.16 -5.47 0.00
CA ARG A 8 6.72 -4.74 -1.14
C ARG A 8 5.69 -4.64 -2.28
N LEU A 9 5.75 -3.53 -3.01
CA LEU A 9 5.02 -3.37 -4.26
C LEU A 9 5.44 -4.44 -5.27
N PRO A 10 4.54 -4.85 -6.17
CA PRO A 10 4.86 -5.80 -7.22
C PRO A 10 5.89 -5.20 -8.17
N ALA A 11 6.77 -6.04 -8.73
CA ALA A 11 7.90 -5.61 -9.54
C ALA A 11 7.48 -4.69 -10.71
N GLY A 12 6.35 -4.98 -11.35
CA GLY A 12 5.80 -4.16 -12.43
C GLY A 12 5.39 -2.75 -11.99
N VAL A 13 4.72 -2.60 -10.85
CA VAL A 13 4.37 -1.28 -10.29
C VAL A 13 5.64 -0.52 -9.89
N ALA A 14 6.60 -1.21 -9.27
CA ALA A 14 7.88 -0.59 -8.93
C ALA A 14 8.65 -0.12 -10.18
N TRP A 15 8.63 -0.89 -11.27
CA TRP A 15 9.23 -0.49 -12.55
C TRP A 15 8.51 0.70 -13.18
N PHE A 16 7.18 0.67 -13.22
CA PHE A 16 6.37 1.78 -13.72
C PHE A 16 6.65 3.07 -12.94
N LEU A 17 6.67 3.01 -11.60
CA LEU A 17 6.98 4.19 -10.76
C LEU A 17 8.40 4.71 -11.00
N ARG A 18 9.39 3.82 -11.22
CA ARG A 18 10.76 4.23 -11.59
C ARG A 18 10.80 4.89 -12.97
N ALA A 19 10.07 4.36 -13.94
CA ALA A 19 9.97 4.95 -15.28
C ALA A 19 9.33 6.34 -15.24
N VAL A 20 8.24 6.51 -14.48
CA VAL A 20 7.61 7.81 -14.24
C VAL A 20 8.58 8.77 -13.57
N ALA A 21 9.30 8.32 -12.53
CA ALA A 21 10.29 9.16 -11.86
C ALA A 21 11.44 9.59 -12.81
N ALA A 22 11.93 8.68 -13.65
CA ALA A 22 12.92 9.01 -14.69
C ALA A 22 12.36 10.04 -15.68
N GLY A 23 11.11 9.88 -16.13
CA GLY A 23 10.41 10.85 -16.97
C GLY A 23 10.27 12.22 -16.31
N CYS A 24 9.95 12.26 -15.01
CA CYS A 24 9.90 13.49 -14.21
C CYS A 24 11.26 14.20 -14.17
N VAL A 25 12.36 13.46 -14.01
CA VAL A 25 13.72 14.03 -14.06
C VAL A 25 14.01 14.60 -15.44
N LEU A 26 13.71 13.86 -16.51
CA LEU A 26 13.89 14.33 -17.89
C LEU A 26 13.07 15.59 -18.18
N LEU A 27 11.83 15.66 -17.68
CA LEU A 27 10.99 16.85 -17.78
C LEU A 27 11.64 18.04 -17.06
N CYS A 28 12.19 17.84 -15.86
CA CYS A 28 12.90 18.91 -15.16
C CYS A 28 14.09 19.40 -15.98
N VAL A 29 14.91 18.49 -16.52
CA VAL A 29 16.05 18.86 -17.38
C VAL A 29 15.60 19.67 -18.60
N ALA A 30 14.53 19.24 -19.27
CA ALA A 30 13.97 19.96 -20.41
C ALA A 30 13.43 21.35 -20.01
N LEU A 31 12.74 21.46 -18.87
CA LEU A 31 12.26 22.75 -18.36
C LEU A 31 13.41 23.73 -18.13
N TRP A 32 14.50 23.28 -17.51
CA TRP A 32 15.69 24.11 -17.30
C TRP A 32 16.40 24.46 -18.61
N TRP A 33 16.32 23.60 -19.62
CA TRP A 33 16.89 23.85 -20.95
C TRP A 33 16.11 24.88 -21.76
N TYR A 34 14.77 24.84 -21.73
CA TYR A 34 13.92 25.68 -22.58
C TYR A 34 13.37 26.94 -21.90
N ALA A 35 13.21 26.93 -20.58
CA ALA A 35 12.59 28.01 -19.80
C ALA A 35 13.50 28.52 -18.67
N GLY A 36 14.82 28.36 -18.84
CA GLY A 36 15.82 28.78 -17.84
C GLY A 36 15.87 30.29 -17.59
N ASP A 37 15.16 31.09 -18.39
CA ASP A 37 14.93 32.52 -18.20
C ASP A 37 14.02 32.83 -16.99
N GLN A 38 13.25 31.85 -16.49
CA GLN A 38 12.43 31.96 -15.28
C GLN A 38 12.88 30.99 -14.18
N PRO A 39 14.05 31.23 -13.55
CA PRO A 39 14.68 30.25 -12.66
C PRO A 39 13.83 29.89 -11.42
N VAL A 40 13.03 30.85 -10.91
CA VAL A 40 12.15 30.61 -9.75
C VAL A 40 11.02 29.63 -10.11
N ALA A 41 10.40 29.80 -11.27
CA ALA A 41 9.33 28.91 -11.73
C ALA A 41 9.87 27.49 -11.98
N CYS A 42 11.02 27.37 -12.65
CA CYS A 42 11.69 26.09 -12.87
C CYS A 42 12.05 25.39 -11.55
N ALA A 43 12.56 26.12 -10.55
CA ALA A 43 12.89 25.57 -9.25
C ALA A 43 11.64 25.04 -8.51
N VAL A 44 10.55 25.81 -8.48
CA VAL A 44 9.29 25.39 -7.84
C VAL A 44 8.74 24.12 -8.50
N VAL A 45 8.67 24.09 -9.83
CA VAL A 45 8.19 22.91 -10.56
C VAL A 45 9.08 21.70 -10.31
N THR A 46 10.40 21.88 -10.31
CA THR A 46 11.36 20.80 -10.03
C THR A 46 11.15 20.20 -8.64
N VAL A 47 11.03 21.05 -7.61
CA VAL A 47 10.80 20.59 -6.23
C VAL A 47 9.47 19.83 -6.12
N VAL A 48 8.41 20.35 -6.71
CA VAL A 48 7.08 19.70 -6.67
C VAL A 48 7.12 18.36 -7.40
N VAL A 49 7.63 18.32 -8.63
CA VAL A 49 7.67 17.12 -9.47
C VAL A 49 8.54 16.04 -8.85
N LEU A 50 9.76 16.37 -8.39
CA LEU A 50 10.65 15.41 -7.75
C LEU A 50 10.14 14.99 -6.36
N GLY A 51 9.51 15.90 -5.62
CA GLY A 51 8.87 15.59 -4.34
C GLY A 51 7.73 14.56 -4.50
N VAL A 52 6.86 14.76 -5.49
CA VAL A 52 5.78 13.82 -5.83
C VAL A 52 6.35 12.49 -6.30
N ALA A 53 7.33 12.49 -7.21
CA ALA A 53 7.98 11.28 -7.69
C ALA A 53 8.65 10.49 -6.54
N GLY A 54 9.36 11.19 -5.64
CA GLY A 54 9.98 10.60 -4.46
C GLY A 54 8.96 9.99 -3.49
N ALA A 55 7.86 10.69 -3.23
CA ALA A 55 6.76 10.18 -2.40
C ALA A 55 6.14 8.91 -3.00
N LEU A 56 5.93 8.88 -4.33
CA LEU A 56 5.42 7.71 -5.03
C LEU A 56 6.38 6.52 -4.96
N LEU A 57 7.68 6.75 -5.16
CA LEU A 57 8.72 5.71 -5.03
C LEU A 57 8.86 5.17 -3.60
N GLY A 58 8.57 6.00 -2.60
CA GLY A 58 8.58 5.62 -1.18
C GLY A 58 7.41 4.74 -0.74
N THR A 59 6.43 4.49 -1.63
CA THR A 59 5.20 3.80 -1.26
C THR A 59 5.46 2.36 -0.82
N ARG A 60 5.04 2.01 0.40
CA ARG A 60 5.23 0.65 0.97
C ARG A 60 4.01 0.23 1.80
N GLY A 61 3.65 -1.05 1.69
CA GLY A 61 2.69 -1.68 2.59
C GLY A 61 3.38 -2.14 3.87
N ARG A 62 2.74 -1.95 5.01
CA ARG A 62 3.18 -2.49 6.29
C ARG A 62 1.98 -3.00 7.07
N ILE A 63 2.14 -4.19 7.65
CA ILE A 63 1.16 -4.83 8.52
C ILE A 63 1.81 -4.93 9.89
N GLU A 64 1.14 -4.40 10.91
CA GLU A 64 1.56 -4.52 12.31
C GLU A 64 0.41 -5.13 13.10
N VAL A 65 0.69 -6.23 13.81
CA VAL A 65 -0.22 -6.83 14.78
C VAL A 65 0.38 -6.63 16.16
N ASP A 66 -0.41 -6.04 17.03
CA ASP A 66 -0.12 -5.81 18.44
C ASP A 66 -1.23 -6.48 19.28
N ASP A 67 -1.02 -6.61 20.59
CA ASP A 67 -1.93 -7.39 21.45
C ASP A 67 -3.37 -6.84 21.45
N ARG A 68 -3.56 -5.55 21.12
CA ARG A 68 -4.87 -4.90 21.06
C ARG A 68 -5.35 -4.51 19.66
N HIS A 69 -4.45 -4.37 18.69
CA HIS A 69 -4.76 -3.74 17.41
C HIS A 69 -4.06 -4.41 16.23
N LEU A 70 -4.78 -4.52 15.12
CA LEU A 70 -4.24 -4.77 13.78
C LEU A 70 -4.13 -3.43 13.05
N ARG A 71 -2.97 -3.13 12.49
CA ARG A 71 -2.70 -1.89 11.74
C ARG A 71 -2.26 -2.21 10.32
N LEU A 72 -2.95 -1.59 9.37
CA LEU A 72 -2.67 -1.65 7.94
C LEU A 72 -2.19 -0.28 7.50
N ILE A 73 -0.93 -0.21 7.09
CA ILE A 73 -0.26 1.05 6.81
C ILE A 73 0.19 1.00 5.35
N VAL A 74 -0.22 2.00 4.57
CA VAL A 74 0.36 2.30 3.26
C VAL A 74 1.20 3.55 3.45
N VAL A 75 2.48 3.39 3.75
CA VAL A 75 3.40 4.53 3.90
C VAL A 75 3.61 5.15 2.53
N PRO A 76 3.59 6.49 2.37
CA PRO A 76 3.27 7.54 3.36
C PRO A 76 1.79 7.97 3.42
N PHE A 77 0.89 7.37 2.64
CA PHE A 77 -0.42 7.92 2.34
C PHE A 77 -1.56 7.57 3.32
N PHE A 78 -1.53 6.40 3.95
CA PHE A 78 -2.71 5.88 4.65
C PHE A 78 -2.37 4.97 5.84
N ARG A 79 -3.19 5.05 6.88
CA ARG A 79 -3.12 4.18 8.05
C ARG A 79 -4.53 3.81 8.52
N LYS A 80 -4.83 2.52 8.56
CA LYS A 80 -6.04 1.95 9.16
C LYS A 80 -5.67 1.17 10.41
N THR A 81 -6.39 1.41 11.50
CA THR A 81 -6.28 0.65 12.74
C THR A 81 -7.60 -0.07 12.98
N LEU A 82 -7.52 -1.35 13.32
CA LEU A 82 -8.63 -2.23 13.65
C LEU A 82 -8.41 -2.79 15.06
N PRO A 83 -9.29 -2.55 16.03
CA PRO A 83 -9.24 -3.21 17.33
C PRO A 83 -9.43 -4.72 17.17
N ARG A 84 -8.62 -5.54 17.84
CA ARG A 84 -8.73 -7.01 17.75
C ARG A 84 -10.09 -7.51 18.25
N GLN A 85 -10.69 -6.84 19.22
CA GLN A 85 -12.02 -7.16 19.77
C GLN A 85 -13.17 -7.00 18.76
N GLU A 86 -12.94 -6.23 17.69
CA GLU A 86 -13.90 -6.10 16.60
C GLU A 86 -13.80 -7.26 15.61
N ILE A 87 -12.71 -8.03 15.62
CA ILE A 87 -12.51 -9.15 14.69
C ILE A 87 -13.27 -10.37 15.21
N THR A 88 -14.20 -10.89 14.42
CA THR A 88 -15.10 -11.99 14.77
C THR A 88 -14.69 -13.31 14.15
N SER A 89 -14.06 -13.30 12.97
CA SER A 89 -13.49 -14.49 12.32
C SER A 89 -12.17 -14.15 11.66
N VAL A 90 -11.25 -15.12 11.63
CA VAL A 90 -9.98 -15.05 10.92
C VAL A 90 -9.66 -16.41 10.29
N GLU A 91 -9.49 -16.40 8.98
CA GLU A 91 -9.30 -17.59 8.14
C GLU A 91 -8.18 -17.38 7.12
N LEU A 92 -7.48 -18.45 6.75
CA LEU A 92 -6.57 -18.43 5.61
C LEU A 92 -7.38 -18.33 4.32
N SER A 93 -6.84 -17.57 3.38
CA SER A 93 -7.45 -17.36 2.08
C SER A 93 -6.36 -17.09 1.05
N GLU A 94 -6.77 -16.86 -0.18
CA GLU A 94 -5.92 -16.29 -1.23
C GLU A 94 -6.58 -15.02 -1.75
N VAL A 95 -5.74 -14.10 -2.21
CA VAL A 95 -6.21 -12.87 -2.84
C VAL A 95 -5.55 -12.69 -4.19
N ASP A 96 -6.35 -12.31 -5.18
CA ASP A 96 -5.86 -11.74 -6.43
C ASP A 96 -6.27 -10.25 -6.51
N PRO A 97 -5.35 -9.30 -6.24
CA PRO A 97 -5.67 -7.88 -6.22
C PRO A 97 -6.24 -7.37 -7.55
N TRP A 98 -5.75 -7.90 -8.68
CA TRP A 98 -6.22 -7.48 -10.01
C TRP A 98 -7.62 -7.99 -10.28
N ARG A 99 -7.89 -9.27 -9.98
CA ARG A 99 -9.19 -9.88 -10.25
C ARG A 99 -10.27 -9.40 -9.28
N GLU A 100 -9.91 -9.14 -8.02
CA GLU A 100 -10.90 -8.84 -6.97
C GLU A 100 -11.11 -7.35 -6.75
N PHE A 101 -10.04 -6.54 -6.86
CA PHE A 101 -10.05 -5.12 -6.50
C PHE A 101 -9.61 -4.19 -7.65
N HIS A 102 -9.30 -4.74 -8.83
CA HIS A 102 -8.82 -4.01 -10.01
C HIS A 102 -7.58 -3.13 -9.72
N GLY A 103 -6.73 -3.56 -8.78
CA GLY A 103 -5.53 -2.81 -8.41
C GLY A 103 -4.92 -3.25 -7.10
N PHE A 104 -3.88 -2.53 -6.68
CA PHE A 104 -3.07 -2.84 -5.51
C PHE A 104 -3.32 -1.87 -4.36
N GLY A 105 -2.95 -2.32 -3.15
CA GLY A 105 -2.93 -1.52 -1.92
C GLY A 105 -4.18 -1.68 -1.07
N TYR A 106 -4.55 -0.62 -0.36
CA TYR A 106 -5.79 -0.55 0.42
C TYR A 106 -6.95 -0.13 -0.50
N ARG A 107 -7.96 -0.99 -0.64
CA ARG A 107 -9.10 -0.78 -1.54
C ARG A 107 -10.41 -1.14 -0.85
N LEU A 108 -11.43 -0.33 -1.07
CA LEU A 108 -12.79 -0.59 -0.62
C LEU A 108 -13.59 -1.09 -1.83
N LYS A 109 -14.32 -2.20 -1.66
CA LYS A 109 -15.26 -2.75 -2.63
C LYS A 109 -16.67 -2.72 -2.02
N GLY A 110 -17.69 -2.69 -2.88
CA GLY A 110 -19.08 -2.75 -2.43
C GLY A 110 -19.35 -3.96 -1.53
N GLY A 111 -20.38 -3.85 -0.68
CA GLY A 111 -20.76 -4.92 0.24
C GLY A 111 -19.85 -5.06 1.47
N GLY A 112 -19.07 -4.03 1.82
CA GLY A 112 -18.23 -4.04 3.03
C GLY A 112 -16.92 -4.82 2.89
N LEU A 113 -16.54 -5.22 1.67
CA LEU A 113 -15.29 -5.91 1.41
C LEU A 113 -14.13 -4.91 1.25
N VAL A 114 -13.04 -5.16 1.96
CA VAL A 114 -11.85 -4.32 1.98
C VAL A 114 -10.64 -5.16 1.60
N GLY A 115 -9.90 -4.76 0.58
CA GLY A 115 -8.65 -5.39 0.17
C GLY A 115 -7.46 -4.64 0.73
N PHE A 116 -6.50 -5.35 1.31
CA PHE A 116 -5.15 -4.86 1.57
C PHE A 116 -4.17 -5.86 0.96
N ALA A 117 -3.92 -5.73 -0.34
CA ALA A 117 -3.09 -6.69 -1.05
C ALA A 117 -2.26 -6.01 -2.15
N PHE A 118 -0.98 -6.38 -2.22
CA PHE A 118 -0.04 -5.82 -3.19
C PHE A 118 0.42 -6.84 -4.24
N ARG A 119 0.14 -8.13 -4.01
CA ARG A 119 0.47 -9.21 -4.93
C ARG A 119 -0.57 -10.30 -4.80
N ARG A 120 -0.72 -11.10 -5.86
CA ARG A 120 -1.50 -12.34 -5.80
C ARG A 120 -0.81 -13.34 -4.87
N GLY A 121 -1.59 -14.08 -4.09
CA GLY A 121 -1.09 -15.20 -3.28
C GLY A 121 -1.80 -15.34 -1.94
N PRO A 122 -1.11 -15.93 -0.94
CA PRO A 122 -1.67 -16.16 0.38
C PRO A 122 -2.16 -14.88 1.05
N ALA A 123 -3.28 -15.00 1.75
CA ALA A 123 -3.94 -13.90 2.44
C ALA A 123 -4.63 -14.41 3.71
N VAL A 124 -4.96 -13.45 4.57
CA VAL A 124 -5.84 -13.68 5.71
C VAL A 124 -7.14 -12.94 5.46
N ARG A 125 -8.26 -13.68 5.53
CA ARG A 125 -9.61 -13.11 5.52
C ARG A 125 -10.04 -12.91 6.97
N LEU A 126 -10.42 -11.69 7.31
CA LEU A 126 -10.97 -11.33 8.60
C LEU A 126 -12.35 -10.70 8.42
N THR A 127 -13.26 -11.08 9.30
CA THR A 127 -14.59 -10.46 9.39
C THR A 127 -14.63 -9.65 10.67
N THR A 128 -15.19 -8.44 10.60
CA THR A 128 -15.40 -7.58 11.75
C THR A 128 -16.86 -7.59 12.20
N ARG A 129 -17.10 -7.20 13.45
CA ARG A 129 -18.41 -7.17 14.10
C ARG A 129 -19.41 -6.27 13.38
N ASP A 130 -18.93 -5.23 12.71
CA ASP A 130 -19.74 -4.33 11.86
C ASP A 130 -20.09 -4.93 10.48
N GLY A 131 -19.76 -6.20 10.25
CA GLY A 131 -20.09 -6.94 9.02
C GLY A 131 -19.11 -6.71 7.88
N ARG A 132 -18.02 -5.95 8.08
CA ARG A 132 -16.99 -5.76 7.04
C ARG A 132 -16.08 -6.97 6.95
N THR A 133 -15.63 -7.26 5.73
CA THR A 133 -14.65 -8.32 5.47
C THR A 133 -13.37 -7.68 4.96
N TYR A 134 -12.23 -8.02 5.55
CA TYR A 134 -10.91 -7.57 5.10
C TYR A 134 -10.14 -8.77 4.54
N LEU A 135 -9.58 -8.60 3.34
CA LEU A 135 -8.65 -9.55 2.70
C LEU A 135 -7.25 -8.95 2.72
N ILE A 136 -6.38 -9.51 3.55
CA ILE A 136 -5.03 -9.00 3.79
C ILE A 136 -4.02 -9.96 3.17
N GLY A 137 -3.38 -9.55 2.08
CA GLY A 137 -2.34 -10.33 1.42
C GLY A 137 -1.00 -10.27 2.16
N ASP A 138 -0.47 -11.43 2.52
CA ASP A 138 0.83 -11.56 3.20
C ASP A 138 1.54 -12.84 2.72
N PRO A 139 2.81 -12.78 2.24
CA PRO A 139 3.66 -13.95 2.05
C PRO A 139 3.60 -15.00 3.16
N ALA A 140 3.55 -14.55 4.41
CA ALA A 140 3.55 -15.37 5.60
C ALA A 140 2.15 -15.34 6.25
N ALA A 141 1.11 -15.61 5.46
CA ALA A 141 -0.28 -15.57 5.91
C ALA A 141 -0.56 -16.51 7.10
N GLU A 142 0.15 -17.63 7.20
CA GLU A 142 0.05 -18.57 8.33
C GLU A 142 0.57 -17.98 9.64
N ASP A 143 1.71 -17.28 9.60
CA ASP A 143 2.28 -16.57 10.75
C ASP A 143 1.36 -15.42 11.17
N LEU A 144 0.83 -14.68 10.19
CA LEU A 144 -0.15 -13.61 10.43
C LEU A 144 -1.44 -14.16 11.06
N LEU A 145 -1.96 -15.28 10.57
CA LEU A 145 -3.13 -15.95 11.16
C LEU A 145 -2.85 -16.35 12.61
N SER A 146 -1.69 -16.95 12.86
CA SER A 146 -1.28 -17.39 14.20
C SER A 146 -1.17 -16.20 15.16
N ALA A 147 -0.58 -15.09 14.72
CA ALA A 147 -0.50 -13.85 15.49
C ALA A 147 -1.88 -13.21 15.76
N LEU A 148 -2.85 -13.42 14.88
CA LEU A 148 -4.22 -12.92 15.07
C LEU A 148 -5.07 -13.80 15.99
N ARG A 149 -4.75 -15.10 16.11
CA ARG A 149 -5.45 -16.07 16.97
C ARG A 149 -4.87 -16.15 18.39
N GLY A 150 -3.58 -15.87 18.57
CA GLY A 150 -2.89 -15.85 19.86
C GLY A 150 -3.14 -14.58 20.67
#